data_AF-W1WI81-F1
#
_entry.id   AF-W1WI81-F1
#
_cell.length_a   1.000
_cell.length_b   1.000
_cell.length_c   1.000
_cell.angle_alpha   90.00
_cell.angle_beta   90.00
_cell.angle_gamma   90.00
#
_symmetry.space_group_name_H-M   'P 1'
#
loop_
_entity.id
_entity.type
_entity.pdbx_description
1 polymer ?
#
loop_
_entity_poly.entity_id
_entity_poly.type
_entity_poly.pdbx_seq_one_letter_code
_entity_poly.pdbx_strand_id
1 'polypeptide(L)'
;LLDKPHHQTPRGLKFELAAESPLMMIMLNALSKRIYQRYPQATIKLRNWDYDSLDAITRGEVDIGFSGRESHPRSRELLSSLPLAIDYEVLFSDVPCVWLRKDHPALHETWNLDTFLRYPHISICWEQSDTWALDNVLQELGRERTIAMSLPEFEQSLFMAAQPDNLLLATAPRYCQYYNQLHQLPLVALPLPFDESQQK
;
A
#
# COMPACT_ATOMS: atom_id res chain seq x y z
N LEU A 1 -11.34 40.17 -10.57
CA LEU A 1 -9.88 39.99 -10.43
C LEU A 1 -9.66 38.51 -10.12
N LEU A 2 -9.43 37.59 -11.05
CA LEU A 2 -8.69 37.65 -12.30
C LEU A 2 -9.20 36.56 -13.25
N ASP A 3 -9.95 36.93 -14.29
CA ASP A 3 -9.84 36.24 -15.57
C ASP A 3 -8.56 36.77 -16.21
N LYS A 4 -7.47 36.00 -16.14
CA LYS A 4 -6.25 36.27 -16.92
C LYS A 4 -6.21 35.31 -18.12
N PRO A 5 -6.19 35.83 -19.36
CA PRO A 5 -6.16 35.03 -20.57
C PRO A 5 -4.76 34.47 -20.83
N HIS A 6 -4.70 33.22 -21.31
CA HIS A 6 -3.55 32.57 -21.93
C HIS A 6 -2.20 32.66 -21.19
N HIS A 7 -2.03 31.88 -20.13
CA HIS A 7 -0.70 31.30 -19.90
C HIS A 7 -0.46 30.30 -21.04
N GLN A 8 0.52 30.58 -21.90
CA GLN A 8 1.12 29.54 -22.75
C GLN A 8 1.40 28.35 -21.83
N THR A 9 0.81 27.20 -22.14
CA THR A 9 1.08 25.97 -21.40
C THR A 9 2.60 25.80 -21.32
N PRO A 10 3.20 25.72 -20.11
CA PRO A 10 4.64 25.62 -19.99
C PRO A 10 5.13 24.42 -20.80
N ARG A 11 6.14 24.64 -21.65
CA ARG A 11 6.73 23.58 -22.47
C ARG A 11 7.79 22.85 -21.66
N GLY A 12 7.85 21.52 -21.80
CA GLY A 12 8.89 20.71 -21.16
C GLY A 12 8.78 20.59 -19.64
N LEU A 13 7.55 20.62 -19.09
CA LEU A 13 7.34 20.33 -17.67
C LEU A 13 7.88 18.95 -17.30
N LYS A 14 8.46 18.86 -16.12
CA LYS A 14 8.88 17.61 -15.51
C LYS A 14 8.04 17.38 -14.26
N PHE A 15 7.49 16.18 -14.16
CA PHE A 15 6.79 15.71 -12.97
C PHE A 15 7.66 14.64 -12.31
N GLU A 16 8.26 14.95 -11.17
CA GLU A 16 8.96 14.02 -10.29
C GLU A 16 7.97 13.51 -9.25
N LEU A 17 7.58 12.24 -9.35
CA LEU A 17 6.59 11.64 -8.46
C LEU A 17 7.25 10.52 -7.63
N ALA A 18 6.82 10.37 -6.39
CA ALA A 18 7.14 9.20 -5.58
C ALA A 18 5.84 8.45 -5.26
N ALA A 19 5.84 7.13 -5.32
CA ALA A 19 4.65 6.35 -4.99
C ALA A 19 4.98 4.95 -4.48
N GLU A 20 4.10 4.38 -3.66
CA GLU A 20 4.15 2.94 -3.36
C GLU A 20 3.82 2.13 -4.61
N SER A 21 4.49 0.99 -4.80
CA SER A 21 4.38 0.17 -6.02
C SER A 21 2.93 -0.17 -6.40
N PRO A 22 2.05 -0.62 -5.47
CA PRO A 22 0.68 -0.95 -5.86
C PRO A 22 -0.11 0.26 -6.35
N LEU A 23 0.12 1.43 -5.75
CA LEU A 23 -0.54 2.68 -6.15
C LEU A 23 -0.12 3.10 -7.56
N MET A 24 1.15 2.87 -7.93
CA MET A 24 1.62 3.06 -9.31
C MET A 24 0.83 2.17 -10.26
N MET A 25 0.69 0.87 -9.95
CA MET A 25 0.00 -0.07 -10.83
C MET A 25 -1.49 0.27 -11.02
N ILE A 26 -2.13 0.88 -10.02
CA ILE A 26 -3.55 1.24 -10.06
C ILE A 26 -3.77 2.56 -10.83
N MET A 27 -2.97 3.60 -10.56
CA MET A 27 -3.31 4.96 -10.96
C MET A 27 -2.45 5.53 -12.11
N LEU A 28 -1.23 5.02 -12.31
CA LEU A 28 -0.25 5.70 -13.17
C LEU A 28 -0.70 5.83 -14.63
N ASN A 29 -1.37 4.82 -15.18
CA ASN A 29 -1.88 4.88 -16.56
C ASN A 29 -2.94 5.97 -16.75
N ALA A 30 -3.86 6.11 -15.80
CA ALA A 30 -4.89 7.16 -15.86
C ALA A 30 -4.28 8.55 -15.64
N LEU A 31 -3.37 8.67 -14.66
CA LEU A 31 -2.69 9.91 -14.33
C LEU A 31 -1.83 10.42 -15.50
N SER A 32 -0.98 9.57 -16.07
CA SER A 32 -0.11 9.91 -17.20
C SER A 32 -0.91 10.36 -18.43
N LYS A 33 -2.03 9.69 -18.76
CA LYS A 33 -2.92 10.12 -19.84
C LYS A 33 -3.46 11.52 -19.61
N ARG A 34 -3.92 11.83 -18.39
CA ARG A 34 -4.41 13.18 -18.05
C ARG A 34 -3.31 14.24 -18.13
N ILE A 35 -2.10 13.91 -17.65
CA ILE A 35 -0.94 14.80 -17.75
C ILE A 35 -0.63 15.09 -19.21
N TYR A 36 -0.51 14.09 -20.09
CA TYR A 36 -0.18 14.31 -21.49
C TYR A 36 -1.29 14.99 -22.30
N GLN A 37 -2.57 14.79 -21.94
CA GLN A 37 -3.68 15.53 -22.53
C GLN A 37 -3.58 17.04 -22.26
N ARG A 38 -3.14 17.42 -21.05
CA ARG A 38 -3.00 18.82 -20.65
C ARG A 38 -1.64 19.42 -21.03
N TYR A 39 -0.59 18.61 -20.97
CA TYR A 39 0.81 18.96 -21.17
C TYR A 39 1.48 17.95 -22.12
N PRO A 40 1.27 18.06 -23.45
CA PRO A 40 1.72 17.04 -24.41
C PRO A 40 3.24 16.81 -24.49
N GLN A 41 4.04 17.77 -24.00
CA GLN A 41 5.51 17.71 -23.98
C GLN A 41 6.06 17.49 -22.57
N ALA A 42 5.22 17.10 -21.60
CA ALA A 42 5.69 16.81 -20.26
C ALA A 42 6.53 15.53 -20.21
N THR A 43 7.38 15.44 -19.21
CA THR A 43 8.07 14.20 -18.82
C THR A 43 7.62 13.81 -17.41
N ILE A 44 7.47 12.52 -17.17
CA ILE A 44 7.10 11.98 -15.85
C ILE A 44 8.24 11.06 -15.42
N LYS A 45 8.79 11.30 -14.23
CA LYS A 45 9.75 10.42 -13.58
C LYS A 45 9.13 9.92 -12.28
N LEU A 46 9.10 8.60 -12.12
CA LEU A 46 8.66 7.97 -10.88
C LEU A 46 9.85 7.36 -10.15
N ARG A 47 9.77 7.40 -8.83
CA ARG A 47 10.59 6.60 -7.92
C ARG A 47 9.66 5.90 -6.93
N ASN A 48 10.15 4.80 -6.37
CA ASN A 48 9.44 4.13 -5.28
C ASN A 48 9.39 5.06 -4.07
N TRP A 49 8.29 4.96 -3.33
CA TRP A 49 8.20 5.53 -2.00
C TRP A 49 9.10 4.75 -1.04
N ASP A 50 9.86 5.50 -0.23
CA ASP A 50 10.81 4.99 0.74
C ASP A 50 10.98 6.01 1.89
N TYR A 51 11.83 5.67 2.86
CA TYR A 51 12.09 6.49 4.04
C TYR A 51 12.58 7.92 3.71
N ASP A 52 13.25 8.13 2.57
CA ASP A 52 13.79 9.44 2.17
C ASP A 52 12.77 10.27 1.37
N SER A 53 11.58 9.72 1.09
CA SER A 53 10.62 10.33 0.16
C SER A 53 9.99 11.63 0.70
N LEU A 54 9.65 11.71 1.99
CA LEU A 54 9.17 12.96 2.62
C LEU A 54 10.23 14.06 2.57
N ASP A 55 11.47 13.67 2.77
CA ASP A 55 12.64 14.51 2.75
C ASP A 55 12.92 15.04 1.34
N ALA A 56 12.80 14.18 0.33
CA ALA A 56 12.91 14.54 -1.09
C ALA A 56 11.80 15.52 -1.53
N ILE A 57 10.58 15.37 -1.01
CA ILE A 57 9.49 16.34 -1.23
C ILE A 57 9.87 17.70 -0.62
N THR A 58 10.32 17.71 0.63
CA THR A 58 10.70 18.95 1.33
C THR A 58 11.86 19.69 0.63
N ARG A 59 12.78 18.94 0.00
CA ARG A 59 13.88 19.51 -0.79
C ARG A 59 13.50 19.92 -2.22
N GLY A 60 12.27 19.64 -2.67
CA GLY A 60 11.81 19.90 -4.04
C GLY A 60 12.42 18.96 -5.10
N GLU A 61 12.94 17.80 -4.67
CA GLU A 61 13.45 16.75 -5.57
C GLU A 61 12.32 15.82 -6.08
N VAL A 62 11.20 15.82 -5.35
CA VAL A 62 9.93 15.16 -5.69
C VAL A 62 8.83 16.22 -5.58
N ASP A 63 8.00 16.32 -6.60
CA ASP A 63 6.89 17.28 -6.65
C ASP A 63 5.68 16.77 -5.84
N ILE A 64 5.34 15.48 -5.98
CA ILE A 64 4.15 14.88 -5.36
C ILE A 64 4.43 13.42 -4.94
N GLY A 65 4.01 13.08 -3.72
CA GLY A 65 4.04 11.72 -3.16
C GLY A 65 2.67 11.04 -3.14
N PHE A 66 2.64 9.72 -3.37
CA PHE A 66 1.45 8.87 -3.19
C PHE A 66 1.80 7.67 -2.29
N SER A 67 1.39 7.71 -1.03
CA SER A 67 1.68 6.66 -0.07
C SER A 67 0.49 6.39 0.84
N GLY A 68 0.41 5.16 1.35
CA GLY A 68 -0.47 4.79 2.43
C GLY A 68 0.04 5.38 3.75
N ARG A 69 -0.86 6.00 4.50
CA ARG A 69 -0.62 6.43 5.88
C ARG A 69 -1.61 5.72 6.77
N GLU A 70 -1.19 5.40 7.99
CA GLU A 70 -2.03 4.65 8.91
C GLU A 70 -2.87 5.61 9.77
N SER A 71 -4.03 5.12 10.19
CA SER A 71 -4.92 5.83 11.12
C SER A 71 -4.81 5.32 12.56
N HIS A 72 -4.21 4.15 12.76
CA HIS A 72 -4.08 3.54 14.08
C HIS A 72 -3.14 4.39 14.96
N PRO A 73 -3.56 4.81 16.18
CA PRO A 73 -2.84 5.79 17.02
C PRO A 73 -1.38 5.43 17.36
N ARG A 74 -1.03 4.13 17.29
CA ARG A 74 0.33 3.64 17.58
C ARG A 74 1.18 3.45 16.32
N SER A 75 0.66 3.80 15.16
CA SER A 75 1.46 3.85 13.95
C SER A 75 2.53 4.93 14.05
N ARG A 76 3.70 4.65 13.48
CA ARG A 76 4.73 5.68 13.25
C ARG A 76 4.37 6.58 12.07
N GLU A 77 3.47 6.11 11.21
CA GLU A 77 3.14 6.69 9.92
C GLU A 77 1.76 7.34 9.90
N LEU A 78 1.39 7.93 11.04
CA LEU A 78 0.18 8.72 11.16
C LEU A 78 0.18 9.87 10.14
N LEU A 79 -1.00 10.27 9.70
CA LEU A 79 -1.16 11.50 8.93
C LEU A 79 -0.68 12.74 9.73
N SER A 80 -0.89 12.72 11.05
CA SER A 80 -0.44 13.79 11.94
C SER A 80 1.08 13.81 12.18
N SER A 81 1.83 12.79 11.74
CA SER A 81 3.29 12.78 11.82
C SER A 81 3.98 13.41 10.61
N LEU A 82 3.22 13.83 9.59
CA LEU A 82 3.77 14.52 8.43
C LEU A 82 4.46 15.85 8.83
N PRO A 83 5.61 16.19 8.22
CA PRO A 83 6.25 17.49 8.40
C PRO A 83 5.29 18.65 8.10
N LEU A 84 5.36 19.72 8.89
CA LEU A 84 4.51 20.91 8.73
C LEU A 84 4.63 21.55 7.33
N ALA A 85 5.77 21.34 6.66
CA ALA A 85 6.02 21.85 5.31
C ALA A 85 5.32 21.06 4.20
N ILE A 86 4.66 19.94 4.53
CA ILE A 86 4.00 19.06 3.58
C ILE A 86 2.49 19.17 3.75
N ASP A 87 1.84 19.75 2.76
CA ASP A 87 0.39 19.64 2.59
C ASP A 87 0.03 18.25 2.05
N TYR A 88 -1.17 17.78 2.40
CA TYR A 88 -1.68 16.49 1.94
C TYR A 88 -3.17 16.52 1.64
N GLU A 89 -3.61 15.57 0.82
CA GLU A 89 -5.03 15.29 0.57
C GLU A 89 -5.26 13.77 0.69
N VAL A 90 -6.32 13.39 1.41
CA VAL A 90 -6.70 11.97 1.54
C VAL A 90 -7.51 11.56 0.31
N LEU A 91 -6.91 10.75 -0.56
CA LEU A 91 -7.56 10.29 -1.78
C LEU A 91 -8.65 9.24 -1.52
N PHE A 92 -8.40 8.33 -0.58
CA PHE A 92 -9.33 7.30 -0.11
C PHE A 92 -8.83 6.68 1.18
N SER A 93 -9.69 5.89 1.84
CA SER A 93 -9.31 5.05 2.99
C SER A 93 -9.40 3.59 2.61
N ASP A 94 -8.52 2.78 3.18
CA ASP A 94 -8.52 1.34 2.96
C ASP A 94 -8.29 0.55 4.26
N VAL A 95 -8.72 -0.70 4.26
CA VAL A 95 -8.52 -1.64 5.37
C VAL A 95 -7.80 -2.87 4.81
N PRO A 96 -6.68 -3.30 5.42
CA PRO A 96 -5.95 -4.46 4.94
C PRO A 96 -6.77 -5.75 5.04
N CYS A 97 -6.49 -6.67 4.12
CA CYS A 97 -7.09 -7.99 4.06
C CYS A 97 -6.01 -9.08 4.11
N VAL A 98 -6.45 -10.30 4.39
CA VAL A 98 -5.63 -11.50 4.33
C VAL A 98 -5.85 -12.19 2.99
N TRP A 99 -4.76 -12.47 2.31
CA TRP A 99 -4.72 -13.07 0.98
C TRP A 99 -4.17 -14.49 1.07
N LEU A 100 -4.90 -15.42 0.46
CA LEU A 100 -4.57 -16.84 0.41
C LEU A 100 -5.11 -17.46 -0.87
N ARG A 101 -4.48 -18.53 -1.35
CA ARG A 101 -4.91 -19.22 -2.57
C ARG A 101 -6.33 -19.80 -2.46
N LYS A 102 -7.05 -19.92 -3.58
CA LYS A 102 -8.48 -20.33 -3.62
C LYS A 102 -8.76 -21.71 -3.03
N ASP A 103 -7.76 -22.57 -3.01
CA ASP A 103 -7.80 -23.96 -2.55
C ASP A 103 -7.01 -24.15 -1.24
N HIS A 104 -6.78 -23.06 -0.50
CA HIS A 104 -6.09 -23.08 0.78
C HIS A 104 -6.94 -23.74 1.88
N PRO A 105 -6.38 -24.63 2.73
CA PRO A 105 -7.13 -25.35 3.75
C PRO A 105 -7.91 -24.48 4.74
N ALA A 106 -7.40 -23.28 5.06
CA ALA A 106 -8.08 -22.31 5.94
C ALA A 106 -9.49 -21.92 5.44
N LEU A 107 -9.78 -22.02 4.14
CA LEU A 107 -11.08 -21.71 3.56
C LEU A 107 -12.15 -22.75 3.92
N HIS A 108 -11.75 -23.91 4.44
CA HIS A 108 -12.64 -24.96 4.94
C HIS A 108 -12.80 -24.91 6.47
N GLU A 109 -12.24 -23.90 7.12
CA GLU A 109 -12.33 -23.69 8.57
C GLU A 109 -13.19 -22.46 8.89
N THR A 110 -13.60 -22.34 10.15
CA THR A 110 -14.18 -21.08 10.63
C THR A 110 -13.13 -19.99 10.65
N TRP A 111 -13.33 -18.93 9.87
CA TRP A 111 -12.40 -17.81 9.83
C TRP A 111 -12.45 -16.98 11.13
N ASN A 112 -11.44 -17.14 11.97
CA ASN A 112 -11.25 -16.44 13.23
C ASN A 112 -9.75 -16.24 13.52
N LEU A 113 -9.44 -15.59 14.64
CA LEU A 113 -8.06 -15.28 15.02
C LEU A 113 -7.21 -16.55 15.19
N ASP A 114 -7.75 -17.63 15.77
CA ASP A 114 -7.00 -18.87 15.97
C ASP A 114 -6.66 -19.56 14.63
N THR A 115 -7.58 -19.56 13.67
CA THR A 115 -7.31 -20.07 12.31
C THR A 115 -6.29 -19.20 11.58
N PHE A 116 -6.38 -17.88 11.70
CA PHE A 116 -5.40 -16.95 11.11
C PHE A 116 -3.98 -17.15 11.67
N LEU A 117 -3.84 -17.35 12.98
CA LEU A 117 -2.54 -17.55 13.63
C LEU A 117 -1.97 -18.96 13.44
N ARG A 118 -2.79 -19.94 13.06
CA ARG A 118 -2.34 -21.32 12.80
C ARG A 118 -1.41 -21.42 11.60
N TYR A 119 -1.65 -20.62 10.58
CA TYR A 119 -0.85 -20.64 9.35
C TYR A 119 0.29 -19.64 9.43
N PRO A 120 1.47 -19.92 8.83
CA PRO A 120 2.55 -18.96 8.80
C PRO A 120 2.26 -17.81 7.82
N HIS A 121 2.89 -16.67 8.03
CA HIS A 121 2.60 -15.42 7.34
C HIS A 121 3.77 -14.94 6.50
N ILE A 122 3.45 -14.21 5.43
CA ILE A 122 4.38 -13.34 4.71
C ILE A 122 4.25 -11.94 5.31
N SER A 123 5.36 -11.40 5.81
CA SER A 123 5.47 -10.00 6.23
C SER A 123 6.02 -9.14 5.09
N ILE A 124 5.72 -7.84 5.13
CA ILE A 124 6.32 -6.85 4.23
C ILE A 124 7.31 -6.00 5.04
N CYS A 125 8.55 -5.87 4.57
CA CYS A 125 9.50 -4.94 5.14
C CYS A 125 9.21 -3.55 4.56
N TRP A 126 8.61 -2.67 5.35
CA TRP A 126 8.20 -1.34 4.91
C TRP A 126 9.07 -0.28 5.60
N GLU A 127 9.74 0.58 4.82
CA GLU A 127 10.66 1.64 5.29
C GLU A 127 11.64 1.20 6.40
N GLN A 128 12.25 0.01 6.25
CA GLN A 128 13.20 -0.56 7.22
C GLN A 128 12.59 -1.02 8.56
N SER A 129 11.25 -1.06 8.67
CA SER A 129 10.55 -1.68 9.80
C SER A 129 10.06 -3.08 9.42
N ASP A 130 10.45 -4.07 10.22
CA ASP A 130 9.90 -5.43 10.16
C ASP A 130 8.62 -5.58 10.99
N THR A 131 8.26 -4.55 11.79
CA THR A 131 7.12 -4.56 12.71
C THR A 131 5.97 -3.74 12.16
N TRP A 132 4.84 -4.41 11.94
CA TRP A 132 3.59 -3.82 11.49
C TRP A 132 2.71 -3.39 12.67
N ALA A 133 1.79 -2.44 12.46
CA ALA A 133 0.75 -2.14 13.46
C ALA A 133 -0.04 -3.38 13.87
N LEU A 134 -0.23 -4.32 12.93
CA LEU A 134 -0.81 -5.63 13.16
C LEU A 134 -0.09 -6.44 14.26
N ASP A 135 1.25 -6.45 14.26
CA ASP A 135 2.03 -7.20 15.25
C ASP A 135 1.86 -6.61 16.65
N ASN A 136 1.79 -5.28 16.74
CA ASN A 136 1.52 -4.58 18.00
C ASN A 136 0.11 -4.89 18.55
N VAL A 137 -0.89 -4.98 17.67
CA VAL A 137 -2.26 -5.38 18.05
C VAL A 137 -2.28 -6.83 18.54
N LEU A 138 -1.60 -7.75 17.85
CA LEU A 138 -1.51 -9.15 18.28
C LEU A 138 -0.84 -9.29 19.64
N GLN A 139 0.26 -8.56 19.87
CA GLN A 139 1.00 -8.61 21.11
C GLN A 139 0.15 -8.17 22.32
N GLU A 140 -0.71 -7.16 22.17
CA GLU A 140 -1.64 -6.75 23.23
C GLU A 140 -2.68 -7.82 23.58
N LEU A 141 -3.05 -8.65 22.60
CA LEU A 141 -3.94 -9.79 22.81
C LEU A 141 -3.19 -11.00 23.40
N GLY A 142 -1.89 -10.88 23.67
CA GLY A 142 -1.04 -11.99 24.11
C GLY A 142 -0.91 -13.08 23.04
N ARG A 143 -0.96 -12.67 21.76
CA ARG A 143 -0.89 -13.53 20.59
C ARG A 143 0.27 -13.10 19.71
N GLU A 144 0.80 -14.03 18.94
CA GLU A 144 1.86 -13.79 17.97
C GLU A 144 1.59 -14.62 16.72
N ARG A 145 1.95 -14.07 15.55
CA ARG A 145 1.90 -14.80 14.28
C ARG A 145 3.30 -15.31 13.93
N THR A 146 3.36 -16.46 13.28
CA THR A 146 4.62 -16.99 12.76
C THR A 146 4.94 -16.35 11.42
N ILE A 147 5.97 -15.50 11.34
CA ILE A 147 6.48 -14.98 10.06
C ILE A 147 7.44 -16.00 9.45
N ALA A 148 7.06 -16.60 8.31
CA ALA A 148 7.90 -17.55 7.60
C ALA A 148 8.72 -16.90 6.47
N MET A 149 8.29 -15.73 6.00
CA MET A 149 8.93 -15.01 4.89
C MET A 149 8.71 -13.51 5.06
N SER A 150 9.74 -12.72 4.75
CA SER A 150 9.65 -11.26 4.66
C SER A 150 10.03 -10.83 3.25
N LEU A 151 9.19 -10.00 2.62
CA LEU A 151 9.38 -9.48 1.26
C LEU A 151 9.32 -7.95 1.25
N PRO A 152 9.94 -7.27 0.28
CA PRO A 152 9.92 -5.81 0.25
C PRO A 152 8.59 -5.20 -0.22
N GLU A 153 7.79 -5.89 -1.04
CA GLU A 153 6.60 -5.29 -1.67
C GLU A 153 5.35 -6.19 -1.62
N PHE A 154 4.18 -5.57 -1.59
CA PHE A 154 2.88 -6.27 -1.50
C PHE A 154 2.65 -7.22 -2.67
N GLU A 155 2.97 -6.81 -3.89
CA GLU A 155 2.77 -7.61 -5.11
C GLU A 155 3.53 -8.92 -5.04
N GLN A 156 4.74 -8.90 -4.47
CA GLN A 156 5.55 -10.10 -4.27
C GLN A 156 4.91 -11.01 -3.23
N SER A 157 4.37 -10.47 -2.15
CA SER A 157 3.64 -11.29 -1.16
C SER A 157 2.40 -11.96 -1.76
N LEU A 158 1.64 -11.24 -2.60
CA LEU A 158 0.51 -11.81 -3.32
C LEU A 158 0.98 -12.91 -4.28
N PHE A 159 2.02 -12.64 -5.08
CA PHE A 159 2.58 -13.62 -6.00
C PHE A 159 3.05 -14.88 -5.28
N MET A 160 3.70 -14.74 -4.12
CA MET A 160 4.17 -15.86 -3.32
C MET A 160 3.01 -16.64 -2.70
N ALA A 161 2.03 -15.97 -2.07
CA ALA A 161 0.84 -16.61 -1.50
C ALA A 161 0.00 -17.36 -2.55
N ALA A 162 0.12 -16.98 -3.82
CA ALA A 162 -0.61 -17.58 -4.93
C ALA A 162 0.04 -18.87 -5.48
N GLN A 163 1.26 -19.21 -5.06
CA GLN A 163 1.95 -20.39 -5.57
C GLN A 163 1.20 -21.69 -5.20
N PRO A 164 1.23 -22.71 -6.07
CA PRO A 164 0.65 -24.02 -5.76
C PRO A 164 1.18 -24.57 -4.43
N ASP A 165 0.32 -25.24 -3.68
CA ASP A 165 0.62 -25.86 -2.39
C ASP A 165 1.10 -24.91 -1.27
N ASN A 166 1.19 -23.60 -1.53
CA ASN A 166 1.62 -22.64 -0.53
C ASN A 166 0.57 -22.50 0.59
N LEU A 167 1.02 -22.50 1.84
CA LEU A 167 0.18 -22.34 3.04
C LEU A 167 0.38 -20.99 3.73
N LEU A 168 1.18 -20.11 3.13
CA LEU A 168 1.47 -18.81 3.70
C LEU A 168 0.32 -17.83 3.45
N LEU A 169 -0.02 -17.08 4.49
CA LEU A 169 -0.97 -15.97 4.43
C LEU A 169 -0.24 -14.65 4.16
N ALA A 170 -0.68 -13.88 3.18
CA ALA A 170 -0.17 -12.53 2.95
C ALA A 170 -1.16 -11.49 3.50
N THR A 171 -0.69 -10.49 4.24
CA THR A 171 -1.52 -9.35 4.64
C THR A 171 -1.17 -8.16 3.78
N ALA A 172 -2.14 -7.61 3.05
CA ALA A 172 -1.93 -6.48 2.17
C ALA A 172 -3.18 -5.60 2.07
N PRO A 173 -3.05 -4.32 1.73
CA PRO A 173 -4.18 -3.43 1.47
C PRO A 173 -5.17 -4.05 0.48
N ARG A 174 -6.46 -3.78 0.66
CA ARG A 174 -7.52 -4.33 -0.19
C ARG A 174 -7.44 -3.79 -1.61
N TYR A 175 -6.88 -2.61 -1.84
CA TYR A 175 -6.61 -2.13 -3.20
C TYR A 175 -5.65 -3.06 -3.99
N CYS A 176 -4.87 -3.92 -3.33
CA CYS A 176 -4.09 -4.96 -4.04
C CYS A 176 -5.00 -5.97 -4.80
N GLN A 177 -6.31 -5.95 -4.59
CA GLN A 177 -7.29 -6.67 -5.41
C GLN A 177 -7.17 -6.32 -6.90
N TYR A 178 -6.82 -5.09 -7.25
CA TYR A 178 -6.61 -4.69 -8.65
C TYR A 178 -5.45 -5.46 -9.28
N TYR A 179 -4.33 -5.61 -8.55
CA TYR A 179 -3.19 -6.42 -8.98
C TYR A 179 -3.59 -7.89 -9.14
N ASN A 180 -4.28 -8.47 -8.14
CA ASN A 180 -4.78 -9.84 -8.19
C ASN A 180 -5.64 -10.10 -9.44
N GLN A 181 -6.57 -9.19 -9.77
CA GLN A 181 -7.43 -9.30 -10.95
C GLN A 181 -6.65 -9.16 -12.26
N LEU A 182 -5.77 -8.17 -12.35
CA LEU A 182 -4.97 -7.90 -13.55
C LEU A 182 -4.09 -9.10 -13.92
N HIS A 183 -3.49 -9.74 -12.92
CA HIS A 183 -2.58 -10.87 -13.10
C HIS A 183 -3.28 -12.24 -12.96
N GLN A 184 -4.60 -12.24 -12.74
CA GLN A 184 -5.42 -13.45 -12.59
C GLN A 184 -4.86 -14.42 -11.55
N LEU A 185 -4.27 -13.90 -10.47
CA LEU A 185 -3.69 -14.76 -9.44
C LEU A 185 -4.81 -15.54 -8.74
N PRO A 186 -4.54 -16.80 -8.34
CA PRO A 186 -5.54 -17.61 -7.71
C PRO A 186 -5.78 -17.28 -6.23
N LEU A 187 -5.98 -16.00 -5.89
CA LEU A 187 -6.15 -15.57 -4.50
C LEU A 187 -7.59 -15.18 -4.17
N VAL A 188 -7.94 -15.41 -2.91
CA VAL A 188 -9.15 -14.91 -2.23
C VAL A 188 -8.69 -13.95 -1.13
N ALA A 189 -9.48 -12.89 -0.92
CA ALA A 189 -9.29 -11.95 0.19
C ALA A 189 -10.29 -12.25 1.30
N LEU A 190 -9.80 -12.37 2.54
CA LEU A 190 -10.59 -12.46 3.76
C LEU A 190 -10.36 -11.21 4.62
N PRO A 191 -11.36 -10.77 5.40
CA PRO A 191 -11.16 -9.69 6.36
C PRO A 191 -10.13 -10.10 7.43
N LEU A 192 -9.43 -9.14 8.02
CA LEU A 192 -8.65 -9.44 9.21
C LEU A 192 -9.61 -9.90 10.34
N PRO A 193 -9.30 -11.00 11.06
CA PRO A 193 -10.19 -11.55 12.07
C PRO A 193 -10.03 -10.85 13.42
N PHE A 194 -10.17 -9.52 13.41
CA PHE A 194 -10.22 -8.67 14.60
C PHE A 194 -11.60 -8.00 14.70
N ASP A 195 -12.02 -7.65 15.91
CA ASP A 195 -13.23 -6.87 16.11
C ASP A 195 -13.06 -5.45 15.56
N GLU A 196 -14.15 -4.77 15.16
CA GLU A 196 -14.08 -3.41 14.59
C GLU A 196 -13.37 -2.39 15.52
N SER A 197 -13.41 -2.60 16.83
CA SER A 197 -12.70 -1.76 17.81
C SER A 197 -11.19 -1.95 17.82
N GLN A 198 -10.70 -3.07 17.29
CA GLN A 198 -9.29 -3.43 17.20
C GLN A 198 -8.68 -3.09 15.83
N GLN A 199 -9.52 -2.72 14.86
CA GLN A 199 -9.13 -2.34 13.50
C GLN A 199 -8.99 -0.81 13.30
N LYS A 200 -9.27 0.00 14.33
CA LYS A 200 -9.25 1.48 14.29
C LYS A 200 -8.09 2.05 15.08
#